data_AF-G0U961-F1
#
_entry.id   AF-G0U961-F1
#
_cell.length_a   1.000
_cell.length_b   1.000
_cell.length_c   1.000
_cell.angle_alpha   90.00
_cell.angle_beta   90.00
_cell.angle_gamma   90.00
#
_symmetry.space_group_name_H-M   'P 1'
#
loop_
_entity.id
_entity.type
_entity.pdbx_description
1 polymer ?
#
loop_
_entity_poly.entity_id
_entity_poly.type
_entity_poly.pdbx_seq_one_letter_code
_entity_poly.pdbx_strand_id
1 'polypeptide(L)'
;MRETQVALASRASGYGNRVMVYAHRRHRARYLPPKLAHARSPLANKMPEEYGNTWDPRTGIEWYHRLRRRGAYRHWPWARWTDDPVRHHRETAYQRTFSAADAEANEGVPLWDYYAEVGQEYATPDHFPLKYMAPFIHQYTSKVWSRDEIERHLQVIAEKTGLHTIRAVADGRKRLFEWNEREMGVVPHGLVEHADMLAQDIVLQNRKKEFRRKSHENGILRTSTMERYYALPHMRTGPAMPSKLSQPSGKFPWGKFSIMLGETTIHPLYQIDGFYKHNMYPP
;
A
#
# COMPACT_ATOMS: atom_id res chain seq x y z
N MET A 1 70.03 55.70 -8.27
CA MET A 1 70.14 54.24 -8.08
C MET A 1 68.78 53.62 -8.36
N ARG A 2 68.77 52.44 -8.99
CA ARG A 2 67.59 51.59 -9.21
C ARG A 2 66.88 51.32 -7.88
N GLU A 3 65.57 51.18 -7.92
CA GLU A 3 64.90 50.04 -7.29
C GLU A 3 63.48 49.88 -7.84
N THR A 4 63.29 48.78 -8.56
CA THR A 4 62.01 48.22 -8.98
C THR A 4 61.22 47.79 -7.75
N GLN A 5 60.05 48.37 -7.49
CA GLN A 5 59.09 47.79 -6.57
C GLN A 5 58.05 46.96 -7.34
N VAL A 6 58.16 45.66 -7.10
CA VAL A 6 57.31 44.58 -7.60
C VAL A 6 55.91 44.73 -7.00
N ALA A 7 54.88 44.76 -7.84
CA ALA A 7 53.49 44.69 -7.41
C ALA A 7 53.26 43.41 -6.58
N LEU A 8 52.87 43.60 -5.32
CA LEU A 8 52.34 42.58 -4.42
C LEU A 8 51.01 42.06 -4.96
N ALA A 9 51.06 41.16 -5.94
CA ALA A 9 49.94 40.27 -6.23
C ALA A 9 49.88 39.22 -5.11
N SER A 10 49.09 39.49 -4.08
CA SER A 10 48.79 38.53 -3.03
C SER A 10 48.19 37.27 -3.66
N ARG A 11 48.92 36.16 -3.52
CA ARG A 11 48.47 34.80 -3.81
C ARG A 11 47.21 34.47 -3.00
N ALA A 12 46.04 34.55 -3.61
CA ALA A 12 44.88 33.80 -3.16
C ALA A 12 45.03 32.33 -3.59
N SER A 13 45.90 31.61 -2.86
CA SER A 13 45.89 30.15 -2.82
C SER A 13 44.76 29.72 -1.90
N GLY A 14 43.62 29.31 -2.44
CA GLY A 14 42.56 28.77 -1.60
C GLY A 14 41.26 28.50 -2.34
N TYR A 15 41.05 27.23 -2.70
CA TYR A 15 39.72 26.59 -2.78
C TYR A 15 38.63 27.14 -3.73
N GLY A 16 38.90 28.12 -4.59
CA GLY A 16 37.88 28.63 -5.54
C GLY A 16 37.82 27.94 -6.91
N ASN A 17 38.90 27.30 -7.38
CA ASN A 17 39.06 26.95 -8.81
C ASN A 17 39.30 25.45 -9.12
N ARG A 18 39.08 24.53 -8.17
CA ARG A 18 39.21 23.08 -8.44
C ARG A 18 37.95 22.40 -8.98
N VAL A 19 36.80 23.07 -8.93
CA VAL A 19 35.52 22.48 -9.38
C VAL A 19 35.30 22.64 -10.89
N MET A 20 35.90 23.65 -11.53
CA MET A 20 35.62 23.99 -12.93
C MET A 20 36.61 23.45 -13.97
N VAL A 21 37.73 22.82 -13.57
CA VAL A 21 38.72 22.28 -14.52
C VAL A 21 38.53 20.76 -14.80
N TYR A 22 37.65 20.08 -14.05
CA TYR A 22 37.32 18.66 -14.33
C TYR A 22 36.29 18.45 -15.45
N ALA A 23 35.66 19.51 -15.94
CA ALA A 23 34.72 19.43 -17.06
C ALA A 23 35.45 19.29 -18.42
N HIS A 24 36.65 19.86 -18.57
CA HIS A 24 37.28 20.02 -19.88
C HIS A 24 38.13 18.82 -20.37
N ARG A 25 38.51 17.89 -19.48
CA ARG A 25 39.22 16.63 -19.85
C ARG A 25 38.28 15.43 -20.05
N ARG A 26 36.97 15.66 -20.21
CA ARG A 26 35.98 14.58 -20.42
C ARG A 26 35.57 14.33 -21.88
N HIS A 27 36.19 14.97 -22.86
CA HIS A 27 35.89 14.67 -24.27
C HIS A 27 36.36 13.27 -24.73
N ARG A 28 37.28 12.62 -24.01
CA ARG A 28 37.67 11.21 -24.22
C ARG A 28 37.19 10.25 -23.12
N ALA A 29 36.63 10.76 -22.02
CA ALA A 29 36.01 9.93 -21.00
C ALA A 29 34.56 9.64 -21.40
N ARG A 30 34.39 8.83 -22.47
CA ARG A 30 33.10 8.19 -22.75
C ARG A 30 32.84 7.19 -21.61
N TYR A 31 32.33 7.74 -20.51
CA TYR A 31 31.58 7.06 -19.48
C TYR A 31 32.30 5.94 -18.71
N LEU A 32 33.39 6.26 -18.03
CA LEU A 32 33.93 5.37 -17.00
C LEU A 32 32.92 5.19 -15.84
N PRO A 33 32.92 4.03 -15.15
CA PRO A 33 32.10 3.83 -13.98
C PRO A 33 32.40 4.90 -12.90
N PRO A 34 31.40 5.27 -12.08
CA PRO A 34 31.60 6.25 -11.02
C PRO A 34 32.70 5.79 -10.04
N LYS A 35 33.39 6.76 -9.41
CA LYS A 35 34.45 6.48 -8.42
C LYS A 35 33.91 5.56 -7.31
N LEU A 36 34.77 4.70 -6.75
CA LEU A 36 34.42 3.63 -5.80
C LEU A 36 33.50 4.06 -4.65
N ALA A 37 33.68 5.27 -4.11
CA ALA A 37 32.84 5.79 -3.02
C ALA A 37 31.37 5.95 -3.42
N HIS A 38 31.09 6.37 -4.66
CA HIS A 38 29.73 6.46 -5.18
C HIS A 38 29.17 5.10 -5.61
N ALA A 39 30.03 4.13 -5.92
CA ALA A 39 29.62 2.79 -6.31
C ALA A 39 29.22 1.89 -5.12
N ARG A 40 29.68 2.21 -3.90
CA ARG A 40 29.40 1.47 -2.65
C ARG A 40 28.31 2.12 -1.79
N SER A 41 27.77 3.26 -2.19
CA SER A 41 26.66 3.91 -1.48
C SER A 41 25.38 3.09 -1.63
N PRO A 42 24.59 2.86 -0.57
CA PRO A 42 23.30 2.17 -0.66
C PRO A 42 22.30 2.79 -1.65
N LEU A 43 22.48 4.06 -1.98
CA LEU A 43 21.64 4.82 -2.92
C LEU A 43 22.06 4.66 -4.38
N ALA A 44 23.22 4.05 -4.64
CA ALA A 44 23.74 3.91 -5.99
C ALA A 44 22.77 3.10 -6.86
N ASN A 45 22.58 3.54 -8.11
CA ASN A 45 21.81 2.82 -9.13
C ASN A 45 20.33 2.55 -8.78
N LYS A 46 19.78 3.23 -7.77
CA LYS A 46 18.36 3.16 -7.41
C LYS A 46 17.61 4.41 -7.85
N MET A 47 16.33 4.24 -8.14
CA MET A 47 15.43 5.39 -8.24
C MET A 47 15.11 5.92 -6.83
N PRO A 48 14.84 7.22 -6.66
CA PRO A 48 14.59 7.80 -5.34
C PRO A 48 13.50 7.11 -4.52
N GLU A 49 12.47 6.58 -5.17
CA GLU A 49 11.36 5.85 -4.54
C GLU A 49 11.82 4.54 -3.89
N GLU A 50 12.91 3.94 -4.38
CA GLU A 50 13.46 2.67 -3.90
C GLU A 50 14.52 2.84 -2.80
N TYR A 51 14.86 4.08 -2.41
CA TYR A 51 15.91 4.34 -1.42
C TYR A 51 15.57 3.79 -0.02
N GLY A 52 14.28 3.68 0.31
CA GLY A 52 13.83 3.06 1.56
C GLY A 52 14.19 1.57 1.65
N ASN A 53 14.39 0.90 0.51
CA ASN A 53 14.79 -0.50 0.48
C ASN A 53 16.30 -0.59 0.70
N THR A 54 16.74 -0.85 1.93
CA THR A 54 18.16 -1.03 2.25
C THR A 54 18.66 -2.47 2.05
N TRP A 55 17.72 -3.42 1.95
CA TRP A 55 17.98 -4.86 1.88
C TRP A 55 18.43 -5.35 0.49
N ASP A 56 18.16 -4.60 -0.58
CA ASP A 56 18.59 -4.92 -1.97
C ASP A 56 19.57 -3.86 -2.52
N PRO A 57 20.81 -3.77 -2.04
CA PRO A 57 21.75 -2.78 -2.56
C PRO A 57 22.06 -3.05 -4.05
N ARG A 58 21.73 -2.09 -4.94
CA ARG A 58 22.07 -2.13 -6.37
C ARG A 58 23.46 -1.54 -6.66
N THR A 59 24.33 -1.60 -5.67
CA THR A 59 25.72 -1.15 -5.73
C THR A 59 26.56 -2.01 -6.67
N GLY A 60 27.70 -1.48 -7.11
CA GLY A 60 28.66 -2.21 -7.93
C GLY A 60 28.65 -1.86 -9.42
N ILE A 61 29.76 -2.20 -10.08
CA ILE A 61 30.03 -1.84 -11.47
C ILE A 61 29.12 -2.61 -12.43
N GLU A 62 28.79 -3.86 -12.11
CA GLU A 62 27.90 -4.69 -12.92
C GLU A 62 26.49 -4.09 -13.00
N TRP A 63 25.90 -3.71 -11.86
CA TRP A 63 24.59 -3.05 -11.80
C TRP A 63 24.59 -1.74 -12.59
N TYR A 64 25.67 -0.95 -12.50
CA TYR A 64 25.83 0.24 -13.32
C TYR A 64 25.82 -0.09 -14.83
N HIS A 65 26.50 -1.15 -15.26
CA HIS A 65 26.50 -1.58 -16.65
C HIS A 65 25.16 -2.17 -17.12
N ARG A 66 24.45 -2.90 -16.25
CA ARG A 66 23.09 -3.40 -16.52
C ARG A 66 22.11 -2.26 -16.77
N LEU A 67 22.07 -1.27 -15.88
CA LEU A 67 21.16 -0.12 -16.01
C LEU A 67 21.51 0.80 -17.19
N ARG A 68 22.81 0.99 -17.45
CA ARG A 68 23.27 1.76 -18.63
C ARG A 68 23.31 0.92 -19.91
N ARG A 69 22.89 -0.35 -19.86
CA ARG A 69 22.85 -1.31 -20.97
C ARG A 69 24.15 -1.39 -21.77
N ARG A 70 25.24 -1.76 -21.10
CA ARG A 70 26.60 -1.76 -21.69
C ARG A 70 27.24 -3.14 -21.74
N GLY A 71 28.14 -3.30 -22.70
CA GLY A 71 28.94 -4.52 -22.87
C GLY A 71 28.04 -5.74 -22.94
N ALA A 72 28.26 -6.70 -22.04
CA ALA A 72 27.47 -7.92 -21.90
C ALA A 72 25.96 -7.67 -21.67
N TYR A 73 25.57 -6.52 -21.10
CA TYR A 73 24.18 -6.23 -20.73
C TYR A 73 23.45 -5.30 -21.72
N ARG A 74 23.92 -5.21 -22.97
CA ARG A 74 23.33 -4.34 -24.00
C ARG A 74 21.81 -4.53 -24.17
N HIS A 75 21.32 -5.77 -24.00
CA HIS A 75 19.91 -6.13 -24.16
C HIS A 75 19.23 -6.51 -22.84
N TRP A 76 19.70 -6.00 -21.71
CA TRP A 76 19.11 -6.28 -20.39
C TRP A 76 17.66 -5.74 -20.23
N PRO A 77 16.75 -6.47 -19.56
CA PRO A 77 16.88 -7.86 -19.11
C PRO A 77 16.64 -8.86 -20.26
N TRP A 78 17.21 -10.06 -20.15
CA TRP A 78 17.11 -11.10 -21.19
C TRP A 78 15.76 -11.82 -21.22
N ALA A 79 15.08 -11.92 -20.08
CA ALA A 79 13.67 -12.30 -19.99
C ALA A 79 12.88 -11.05 -19.61
N ARG A 80 11.83 -10.75 -20.35
CA ARG A 80 11.02 -9.54 -20.20
C ARG A 80 9.55 -9.90 -20.02
N TRP A 81 8.77 -8.93 -19.54
CA TRP A 81 7.32 -9.07 -19.34
C TRP A 81 6.57 -9.57 -20.57
N THR A 82 7.04 -9.21 -21.76
CA THR A 82 6.43 -9.58 -23.04
C THR A 82 6.82 -10.96 -23.51
N ASP A 83 7.60 -11.74 -22.75
CA ASP A 83 7.97 -13.10 -23.14
C ASP A 83 7.08 -14.07 -22.33
N ASP A 84 6.10 -14.71 -22.99
CA ASP A 84 5.25 -15.75 -22.38
C ASP A 84 5.80 -17.13 -22.77
N PRO A 85 6.59 -17.81 -21.92
CA PRO A 85 7.14 -19.12 -22.23
C PRO A 85 6.10 -20.25 -22.14
N VAL A 86 4.91 -20.00 -21.59
CA VAL A 86 3.87 -21.02 -21.39
C VAL A 86 3.00 -21.11 -22.63
N ARG A 87 2.51 -19.98 -23.14
CA ARG A 87 1.60 -19.94 -24.29
C ARG A 87 2.22 -19.40 -25.57
N HIS A 88 3.43 -18.84 -25.48
CA HIS A 88 4.11 -18.24 -26.64
C HIS A 88 3.25 -17.20 -27.38
N HIS A 89 2.47 -16.42 -26.62
CA HIS A 89 1.52 -15.40 -27.12
C HIS A 89 0.44 -15.93 -28.06
N ARG A 90 0.14 -17.23 -28.02
CA ARG A 90 -0.95 -17.82 -28.77
C ARG A 90 -2.18 -17.98 -27.88
N GLU A 91 -3.34 -17.61 -28.40
CA GLU A 91 -4.62 -17.94 -27.76
C GLU A 91 -4.81 -19.46 -27.82
N THR A 92 -5.19 -20.06 -26.69
CA THR A 92 -5.33 -21.52 -26.53
C THR A 92 -6.74 -22.02 -26.84
N ALA A 93 -7.56 -21.22 -27.55
CA ALA A 93 -8.93 -21.60 -27.85
C ALA A 93 -8.97 -22.87 -28.71
N TYR A 94 -9.72 -23.88 -28.26
CA TYR A 94 -9.83 -25.16 -28.93
C TYR A 94 -10.83 -25.09 -30.09
N GLN A 95 -10.39 -24.60 -31.24
CA GLN A 95 -11.20 -24.59 -32.49
C GLN A 95 -11.32 -25.97 -33.16
N ARG A 96 -10.97 -27.05 -32.45
CA ARG A 96 -10.95 -28.44 -32.95
C ARG A 96 -12.17 -29.23 -32.44
N THR A 97 -13.33 -28.60 -32.39
CA THR A 97 -14.59 -29.30 -32.13
C THR A 97 -14.98 -30.13 -33.35
N PHE A 98 -15.64 -31.27 -33.12
CA PHE A 98 -16.07 -32.16 -34.20
C PHE A 98 -17.15 -31.51 -35.08
N SER A 99 -18.07 -30.79 -34.45
CA SER A 99 -19.11 -29.98 -35.08
C SER A 99 -18.63 -28.52 -35.22
N ALA A 100 -18.83 -27.94 -36.40
CA ALA A 100 -18.58 -26.52 -36.64
C ALA A 100 -19.59 -25.61 -35.92
N ALA A 101 -20.78 -26.13 -35.59
CA ALA A 101 -21.81 -25.40 -34.84
C ALA A 101 -21.42 -25.13 -33.38
N ASP A 102 -20.54 -25.95 -32.80
CA ASP A 102 -20.12 -25.85 -31.39
C ASP A 102 -18.70 -25.29 -31.25
N ALA A 103 -18.14 -24.69 -32.31
CA ALA A 103 -16.75 -24.20 -32.33
C ALA A 103 -16.44 -23.18 -31.21
N GLU A 104 -17.45 -22.44 -30.77
CA GLU A 104 -17.35 -21.40 -29.73
C GLU A 104 -17.74 -21.90 -28.33
N ALA A 105 -18.16 -23.16 -28.18
CA ALA A 105 -18.68 -23.68 -26.91
C ALA A 105 -17.65 -23.69 -25.76
N ASN A 106 -16.36 -23.74 -26.11
CA ASN A 106 -15.23 -23.77 -25.17
C ASN A 106 -14.50 -22.42 -25.07
N GLU A 107 -15.07 -21.33 -25.60
CA GLU A 107 -14.49 -20.01 -25.42
C GLU A 107 -14.73 -19.46 -24.01
N GLY A 108 -13.86 -18.54 -23.59
CA GLY A 108 -13.96 -17.91 -22.27
C GLY A 108 -13.67 -18.85 -21.09
N VAL A 109 -13.00 -19.98 -21.32
CA VAL A 109 -12.49 -20.82 -20.23
C VAL A 109 -11.30 -20.11 -19.57
N PRO A 110 -11.34 -19.92 -18.23
CA PRO A 110 -10.28 -19.23 -17.51
C PRO A 110 -8.96 -19.98 -17.54
N LEU A 111 -7.87 -19.25 -17.71
CA LEU A 111 -6.51 -19.80 -17.74
C LEU A 111 -5.83 -19.81 -16.36
N TRP A 112 -6.30 -18.93 -15.48
CA TRP A 112 -5.90 -18.79 -14.08
C TRP A 112 -7.04 -18.08 -13.34
N ASP A 113 -6.88 -17.83 -12.05
CA ASP A 113 -7.88 -17.09 -11.27
C ASP A 113 -7.75 -15.59 -11.58
N TYR A 114 -8.56 -15.10 -12.52
CA TYR A 114 -8.49 -13.69 -12.92
C TYR A 114 -8.82 -12.71 -11.78
N TYR A 115 -9.50 -13.17 -10.74
CA TYR A 115 -10.06 -12.31 -9.70
C TYR A 115 -9.11 -12.21 -8.52
N ALA A 116 -8.58 -13.34 -8.03
CA ALA A 116 -7.65 -13.36 -6.92
C ALA A 116 -6.33 -12.61 -7.23
N GLU A 117 -5.81 -12.75 -8.45
CA GLU A 117 -4.54 -12.15 -8.88
C GLU A 117 -4.65 -10.63 -9.01
N VAL A 118 -5.78 -10.14 -9.51
CA VAL A 118 -6.00 -8.71 -9.75
C VAL A 118 -6.40 -8.00 -8.45
N GLY A 119 -7.20 -8.66 -7.61
CA GLY A 119 -7.66 -8.08 -6.34
C GLY A 119 -8.51 -6.83 -6.55
N GLN A 120 -9.34 -6.82 -7.60
CA GLN A 120 -10.23 -5.70 -7.90
C GLN A 120 -11.18 -5.44 -6.73
N GLU A 121 -11.44 -4.16 -6.44
CA GLU A 121 -12.42 -3.84 -5.42
C GLU A 121 -13.85 -3.98 -5.94
N TYR A 122 -14.60 -4.96 -5.41
CA TYR A 122 -16.02 -5.08 -5.64
C TYR A 122 -16.81 -4.29 -4.60
N ALA A 123 -17.76 -3.48 -5.08
CA ALA A 123 -18.76 -2.79 -4.26
C ALA A 123 -20.07 -3.61 -4.13
N THR A 124 -19.99 -4.93 -4.34
CA THR A 124 -21.13 -5.85 -4.34
C THR A 124 -21.20 -6.64 -3.03
N PRO A 125 -22.24 -6.44 -2.21
CA PRO A 125 -22.52 -7.30 -1.07
C PRO A 125 -22.81 -8.75 -1.50
N ASP A 126 -22.48 -9.70 -0.63
CA ASP A 126 -22.62 -11.15 -0.88
C ASP A 126 -24.07 -11.64 -1.01
N HIS A 127 -25.03 -10.90 -0.44
CA HIS A 127 -26.47 -11.20 -0.54
C HIS A 127 -27.11 -10.73 -1.85
N PHE A 128 -26.37 -10.05 -2.74
CA PHE A 128 -26.90 -9.57 -4.00
C PHE A 128 -27.15 -10.74 -4.98
N PRO A 129 -28.07 -10.57 -5.96
CA PRO A 129 -28.28 -11.54 -7.01
C PRO A 129 -27.12 -11.61 -8.01
N LEU A 130 -26.99 -12.75 -8.70
CA LEU A 130 -25.86 -13.04 -9.59
C LEU A 130 -25.67 -12.04 -10.72
N LYS A 131 -26.74 -11.39 -11.22
CA LYS A 131 -26.64 -10.39 -12.29
C LYS A 131 -25.60 -9.28 -12.05
N TYR A 132 -25.34 -8.94 -10.78
CA TYR A 132 -24.35 -7.92 -10.43
C TYR A 132 -22.90 -8.36 -10.65
N MET A 133 -22.66 -9.64 -10.92
CA MET A 133 -21.34 -10.18 -11.28
C MET A 133 -20.98 -9.95 -12.75
N ALA A 134 -21.98 -9.78 -13.63
CA ALA A 134 -21.79 -9.67 -15.08
C ALA A 134 -20.76 -8.61 -15.51
N PRO A 135 -20.70 -7.40 -14.91
CA PRO A 135 -19.71 -6.39 -15.30
C PRO A 135 -18.26 -6.84 -15.08
N PHE A 136 -18.01 -7.64 -14.05
CA PHE A 136 -16.67 -8.11 -13.69
C PHE A 136 -16.24 -9.28 -14.56
N ILE A 137 -17.16 -10.20 -14.85
CA ILE A 137 -16.89 -11.32 -15.78
C ILE A 137 -16.60 -10.78 -17.18
N HIS A 138 -17.41 -9.83 -17.65
CA HIS A 138 -17.29 -9.25 -18.99
C HIS A 138 -15.91 -8.64 -19.28
N GLN A 139 -15.20 -8.12 -18.27
CA GLN A 139 -13.86 -7.55 -18.48
C GLN A 139 -12.86 -8.57 -19.03
N TYR A 140 -13.01 -9.86 -18.68
CA TYR A 140 -12.14 -10.94 -19.12
C TYR A 140 -12.72 -11.72 -20.31
N THR A 141 -14.03 -11.65 -20.53
CA THR A 141 -14.74 -12.45 -21.54
C THR A 141 -15.40 -11.61 -22.64
N SER A 142 -15.10 -10.31 -22.73
CA SER A 142 -15.73 -9.37 -23.67
C SER A 142 -15.63 -9.74 -25.16
N LYS A 143 -14.61 -10.49 -25.55
CA LYS A 143 -14.48 -11.00 -26.93
C LYS A 143 -15.49 -12.11 -27.25
N VAL A 144 -16.00 -12.78 -26.21
CA VAL A 144 -16.83 -14.00 -26.32
C VAL A 144 -18.30 -13.66 -26.09
N TRP A 145 -18.60 -13.00 -24.97
CA TRP A 145 -19.98 -12.67 -24.58
C TRP A 145 -20.15 -11.20 -24.25
N SER A 146 -21.28 -10.64 -24.70
CA SER A 146 -21.74 -9.33 -24.26
C SER A 146 -22.17 -9.36 -22.78
N ARG A 147 -22.20 -8.18 -22.16
CA ARG A 147 -22.62 -8.04 -20.76
C ARG A 147 -24.06 -8.56 -20.54
N ASP A 148 -24.96 -8.29 -21.49
CA ASP A 148 -26.37 -8.68 -21.36
C ASP A 148 -26.55 -10.20 -21.51
N GLU A 149 -25.76 -10.85 -22.37
CA GLU A 149 -25.73 -12.31 -22.49
C GLU A 149 -25.23 -12.96 -21.20
N ILE A 150 -24.15 -12.43 -20.63
CA ILE A 150 -23.63 -12.90 -19.34
C ILE A 150 -24.71 -12.77 -18.26
N GLU A 151 -25.39 -11.62 -18.18
CA GLU A 151 -26.48 -11.42 -17.22
C GLU A 151 -27.61 -12.44 -17.38
N ARG A 152 -28.03 -12.71 -18.62
CA ARG A 152 -29.05 -13.73 -18.92
C ARG A 152 -28.61 -15.12 -18.48
N HIS A 153 -27.38 -15.53 -18.80
CA HIS A 153 -26.86 -16.83 -18.38
C HIS A 153 -26.76 -16.96 -16.85
N LEU A 154 -26.36 -15.89 -16.15
CA LEU A 154 -26.34 -15.86 -14.68
C LEU A 154 -27.75 -15.97 -14.09
N GLN A 155 -28.78 -15.41 -14.75
CA GLN A 155 -30.17 -15.61 -14.36
C GLN A 155 -30.62 -17.06 -14.57
N VAL A 156 -30.23 -17.69 -15.68
CA VAL A 156 -30.48 -19.12 -15.93
C VAL A 156 -29.84 -20.00 -14.86
N ILE A 157 -28.59 -19.71 -14.46
CA ILE A 157 -27.93 -20.40 -13.34
C ILE A 157 -28.78 -20.24 -12.08
N ALA A 158 -29.19 -19.02 -11.73
CA ALA A 158 -29.96 -18.76 -10.52
C ALA A 158 -31.31 -19.52 -10.50
N GLU A 159 -32.02 -19.55 -11.62
CA GLU A 159 -33.32 -20.23 -11.74
C GLU A 159 -33.18 -21.76 -11.72
N LYS A 160 -32.22 -22.31 -12.48
CA LYS A 160 -32.06 -23.76 -12.64
C LYS A 160 -31.39 -24.43 -11.45
N THR A 161 -30.43 -23.75 -10.81
CA THR A 161 -29.73 -24.29 -9.63
C THR A 161 -30.41 -23.90 -8.31
N GLY A 162 -31.27 -22.89 -8.29
CA GLY A 162 -31.81 -22.31 -7.05
C GLY A 162 -30.77 -21.51 -6.23
N LEU A 163 -29.59 -21.24 -6.78
CA LEU A 163 -28.54 -20.45 -6.14
C LEU A 163 -28.72 -18.97 -6.52
N HIS A 164 -29.65 -18.29 -5.86
CA HIS A 164 -30.07 -16.95 -6.27
C HIS A 164 -29.09 -15.83 -5.90
N THR A 165 -28.24 -16.03 -4.89
CA THR A 165 -27.31 -15.01 -4.37
C THR A 165 -25.86 -15.39 -4.61
N ILE A 166 -24.97 -14.38 -4.64
CA ILE A 166 -23.52 -14.59 -4.78
C ILE A 166 -23.00 -15.53 -3.67
N ARG A 167 -23.46 -15.32 -2.43
CA ARG A 167 -23.13 -16.21 -1.32
C ARG A 167 -23.61 -17.64 -1.52
N ALA A 168 -24.83 -17.83 -2.03
CA ALA A 168 -25.34 -19.17 -2.30
C ALA A 168 -24.50 -19.91 -3.35
N VAL A 169 -23.97 -19.20 -4.35
CA VAL A 169 -23.02 -19.79 -5.32
C VAL A 169 -21.71 -20.16 -4.65
N ALA A 170 -21.11 -19.26 -3.85
CA ALA A 170 -19.85 -19.52 -3.16
C ALA A 170 -19.94 -20.71 -2.18
N ASP A 171 -21.03 -20.81 -1.42
CA ASP A 171 -21.26 -21.93 -0.48
C ASP A 171 -21.73 -23.21 -1.23
N GLY A 172 -22.37 -23.05 -2.38
CA GLY A 172 -23.00 -24.10 -3.19
C GLY A 172 -22.16 -24.65 -4.34
N ARG A 173 -20.83 -24.45 -4.33
CA ARG A 173 -19.91 -24.84 -5.42
C ARG A 173 -20.18 -26.23 -5.98
N LYS A 174 -20.26 -27.25 -5.12
CA LYS A 174 -20.50 -28.63 -5.54
C LYS A 174 -21.79 -28.78 -6.36
N ARG A 175 -22.88 -28.15 -5.90
CA ARG A 175 -24.18 -28.18 -6.58
C ARG A 175 -24.13 -27.48 -7.94
N LEU A 176 -23.39 -26.38 -8.06
CA LEU A 176 -23.21 -25.66 -9.31
C LEU A 176 -22.50 -26.53 -10.36
N PHE A 177 -21.39 -27.16 -10.00
CA PHE A 177 -20.64 -28.03 -10.92
C PHE A 177 -21.39 -29.32 -11.26
N GLU A 178 -22.04 -29.98 -10.29
CA GLU A 178 -22.87 -31.16 -10.55
C GLU A 178 -24.04 -30.85 -11.51
N TRP A 179 -24.64 -29.66 -11.39
CA TRP A 179 -25.67 -29.21 -12.33
C TRP A 179 -25.11 -28.95 -13.73
N ASN A 180 -23.96 -28.27 -13.81
CA ASN A 180 -23.29 -27.97 -15.08
C ASN A 180 -22.91 -29.25 -15.85
N GLU A 181 -22.40 -30.26 -15.15
CA GLU A 181 -22.08 -31.57 -15.73
C GLU A 181 -23.30 -32.36 -16.17
N ARG A 182 -24.47 -32.16 -15.54
CA ARG A 182 -25.71 -32.86 -15.92
C ARG A 182 -26.42 -32.22 -17.10
N GLU A 183 -26.48 -30.90 -17.13
CA GLU A 183 -27.24 -30.15 -18.15
C GLU A 183 -26.40 -29.77 -19.37
N MET A 184 -25.07 -30.00 -19.36
CA MET A 184 -24.06 -29.68 -20.39
C MET A 184 -24.58 -28.90 -21.61
N GLY A 185 -24.23 -27.61 -21.70
CA GLY A 185 -24.54 -26.78 -22.87
C GLY A 185 -25.67 -25.76 -22.68
N VAL A 186 -26.40 -25.80 -21.57
CA VAL A 186 -27.38 -24.75 -21.22
C VAL A 186 -26.70 -23.40 -20.92
N VAL A 187 -25.54 -23.45 -20.25
CA VAL A 187 -24.67 -22.31 -20.00
C VAL A 187 -23.25 -22.72 -20.40
N PRO A 188 -22.47 -21.83 -21.05
CA PRO A 188 -21.08 -22.14 -21.39
C PRO A 188 -20.27 -22.52 -20.14
N HIS A 189 -19.50 -23.59 -20.24
CA HIS A 189 -18.76 -24.14 -19.09
C HIS A 189 -17.81 -23.11 -18.47
N GLY A 190 -17.08 -22.36 -19.31
CA GLY A 190 -16.18 -21.28 -18.85
C GLY A 190 -16.91 -20.22 -18.02
N LEU A 191 -18.16 -19.89 -18.36
CA LEU A 191 -18.94 -18.91 -17.60
C LEU A 191 -19.30 -19.42 -16.20
N VAL A 192 -19.54 -20.72 -16.04
CA VAL A 192 -19.78 -21.35 -14.72
C VAL A 192 -18.53 -21.27 -13.85
N GLU A 193 -17.35 -21.54 -14.41
CA GLU A 193 -16.07 -21.39 -13.70
C GLU A 193 -15.79 -19.93 -13.31
N HIS A 194 -16.04 -18.99 -14.21
CA HIS A 194 -15.94 -17.55 -13.92
C HIS A 194 -16.90 -17.13 -12.79
N ALA A 195 -18.12 -17.66 -12.77
CA ALA A 195 -19.09 -17.36 -11.71
C ALA A 195 -18.65 -17.94 -10.36
N ASP A 196 -18.14 -19.17 -10.32
CA ASP A 196 -17.64 -19.79 -9.09
C ASP A 196 -16.48 -18.99 -8.48
N MET A 197 -15.43 -18.74 -9.26
CA MET A 197 -14.23 -18.03 -8.76
C MET A 197 -14.56 -16.60 -8.31
N LEU A 198 -15.35 -15.86 -9.10
CA LEU A 198 -15.73 -14.50 -8.75
C LEU A 198 -16.63 -14.46 -7.50
N ALA A 199 -17.55 -15.41 -7.35
CA ALA A 199 -18.39 -15.46 -6.16
C ALA A 199 -17.57 -15.72 -4.90
N GLN A 200 -16.60 -16.64 -4.97
CA GLN A 200 -15.66 -16.90 -3.87
C GLN A 200 -14.86 -15.65 -3.51
N ASP A 201 -14.33 -14.94 -4.50
CA ASP A 201 -13.52 -13.74 -4.26
C ASP A 201 -14.35 -12.57 -3.68
N ILE A 202 -15.58 -12.34 -4.18
CA ILE A 202 -16.49 -11.33 -3.62
C ILE A 202 -16.82 -11.64 -2.15
N VAL A 203 -17.16 -12.89 -1.82
CA VAL A 203 -17.44 -13.30 -0.44
C VAL A 203 -16.21 -13.13 0.45
N LEU A 204 -15.03 -13.53 -0.04
CA LEU A 204 -13.77 -13.37 0.68
C LEU A 204 -13.43 -11.88 0.92
N GLN A 205 -13.63 -11.02 -0.08
CA GLN A 205 -13.39 -9.59 0.04
C GLN A 205 -14.34 -8.97 1.08
N ASN A 206 -15.62 -9.33 1.07
CA ASN A 206 -16.59 -8.85 2.04
C ASN A 206 -16.23 -9.31 3.47
N ARG A 207 -15.77 -10.56 3.65
CA ARG A 207 -15.24 -11.04 4.94
C ARG A 207 -14.03 -10.24 5.40
N LYS A 208 -13.08 -9.93 4.49
CA LYS A 208 -11.91 -9.09 4.79
C LYS A 208 -12.33 -7.67 5.21
N LYS A 209 -13.30 -7.06 4.52
CA LYS A 209 -13.86 -5.73 4.86
C LYS A 209 -14.53 -5.72 6.23
N GLU A 210 -15.34 -6.73 6.54
CA GLU A 210 -15.99 -6.85 7.84
C GLU A 210 -14.98 -7.05 8.97
N PHE A 211 -14.02 -7.95 8.78
CA PHE A 211 -12.94 -8.17 9.74
C PHE A 211 -12.13 -6.89 9.98
N ARG A 212 -11.86 -6.11 8.92
CA ARG A 212 -11.16 -4.84 9.01
C ARG A 212 -11.92 -3.82 9.86
N ARG A 213 -13.24 -3.71 9.66
CA ARG A 213 -14.12 -2.82 10.45
C ARG A 213 -14.14 -3.21 11.92
N LYS A 214 -14.40 -4.48 12.23
CA LYS A 214 -14.37 -5.02 13.60
C LYS A 214 -13.01 -4.81 14.27
N SER A 215 -11.92 -5.01 13.52
CA SER A 215 -10.56 -4.79 14.03
C SER A 215 -10.29 -3.32 14.36
N HIS A 216 -10.89 -2.38 13.62
CA HIS A 216 -10.73 -0.95 13.87
C HIS A 216 -11.38 -0.54 15.20
N GLU A 217 -12.58 -1.05 15.46
CA GLU A 217 -13.29 -0.87 16.75
C GLU A 217 -12.49 -1.46 17.92
N ASN A 218 -11.74 -2.54 17.67
CA ASN A 218 -10.82 -3.16 18.65
C ASN A 218 -9.46 -2.43 18.76
N GLY A 219 -9.31 -1.24 18.19
CA GLY A 219 -8.10 -0.40 18.33
C GLY A 219 -7.00 -0.65 17.31
N ILE A 220 -7.23 -1.49 16.28
CA ILE A 220 -6.27 -1.68 15.18
C ILE A 220 -6.52 -0.66 14.06
N LEU A 221 -5.92 0.50 14.23
CA LEU A 221 -5.99 1.62 13.30
C LEU A 221 -4.97 1.45 12.17
N ARG A 222 -5.44 1.48 10.92
CA ARG A 222 -4.57 1.47 9.72
C ARG A 222 -5.19 2.33 8.62
N THR A 223 -4.38 2.89 7.74
CA THR A 223 -4.80 3.76 6.62
C THR A 223 -5.56 2.97 5.53
N SER A 224 -5.99 3.66 4.47
CA SER A 224 -6.49 3.03 3.24
C SER A 224 -5.42 2.15 2.55
N THR A 225 -4.15 2.52 2.67
CA THR A 225 -3.00 1.71 2.22
C THR A 225 -2.64 0.57 3.18
N MET A 226 -3.44 0.35 4.24
CA MET A 226 -3.28 -0.69 5.26
C MET A 226 -2.07 -0.54 6.19
N GLU A 227 -1.40 0.60 6.18
CA GLU A 227 -0.31 0.94 7.10
C GLU A 227 -0.85 1.32 8.48
N ARG A 228 -0.25 0.79 9.56
CA ARG A 228 -0.68 1.10 10.92
C ARG A 228 -0.43 2.57 11.24
N TYR A 229 -1.41 3.21 11.86
CA TYR A 229 -1.23 4.52 12.50
C TYR A 229 -1.70 4.44 13.95
N TYR A 230 -1.29 5.40 14.77
CA TYR A 230 -1.64 5.44 16.18
C TYR A 230 -2.40 6.73 16.47
N ALA A 231 -3.53 6.61 17.15
CA ALA A 231 -4.34 7.73 17.60
C ALA A 231 -4.90 7.42 18.99
N LEU A 232 -5.16 8.48 19.76
CA LEU A 232 -5.83 8.34 21.04
C LEU A 232 -7.28 7.86 20.83
N PRO A 233 -7.81 7.00 21.71
CA PRO A 233 -9.21 6.62 21.66
C PRO A 233 -10.10 7.81 22.01
N HIS A 234 -11.36 7.75 21.59
CA HIS A 234 -12.36 8.73 22.01
C HIS A 234 -12.61 8.67 23.52
N MET A 235 -12.81 9.84 24.13
CA MET A 235 -13.26 9.93 25.52
C MET A 235 -14.73 9.51 25.60
N ARG A 236 -14.99 8.27 26.00
CA ARG A 236 -16.37 7.76 26.11
C ARG A 236 -17.11 8.32 27.32
N THR A 237 -16.41 8.49 28.44
CA THR A 237 -16.97 8.93 29.72
C THR A 237 -15.89 9.56 30.59
N GLY A 238 -16.28 10.51 31.45
CA GLY A 238 -15.41 11.09 32.47
C GLY A 238 -14.60 12.30 31.99
N PRO A 239 -13.78 12.88 32.89
CA PRO A 239 -12.97 14.06 32.59
C PRO A 239 -11.73 13.68 31.77
N ALA A 240 -11.25 14.62 30.94
CA ALA A 240 -10.05 14.44 30.13
C ALA A 240 -8.78 14.22 30.97
N MET A 241 -8.70 14.91 32.11
CA MET A 241 -7.60 14.75 33.06
C MET A 241 -8.00 13.82 34.19
N PRO A 242 -7.11 12.91 34.64
CA PRO A 242 -7.42 11.96 35.69
C PRO A 242 -7.59 12.66 37.04
N SER A 243 -8.81 12.68 37.56
CA SER A 243 -9.12 13.24 38.89
C SER A 243 -9.00 12.19 39.99
N LYS A 244 -9.83 11.12 39.95
CA LYS A 244 -9.77 10.01 40.92
C LYS A 244 -8.50 9.16 40.80
N LEU A 245 -7.89 9.16 39.61
CA LEU A 245 -6.63 8.45 39.30
C LEU A 245 -5.44 9.42 39.19
N SER A 246 -5.53 10.59 39.84
CA SER A 246 -4.44 11.57 39.85
C SER A 246 -3.18 10.93 40.43
N GLN A 247 -2.07 11.04 39.72
CA GLN A 247 -0.77 10.63 40.25
C GLN A 247 -0.30 11.61 41.34
N PRO A 248 0.45 11.15 42.34
CA PRO A 248 1.07 12.08 43.30
C PRO A 248 1.95 13.07 42.55
N SER A 249 1.90 14.34 42.94
CA SER A 249 2.60 15.43 42.22
C SER A 249 4.12 15.26 42.16
N GLY A 250 4.72 14.38 42.96
CA GLY A 250 6.17 14.18 43.06
C GLY A 250 6.92 15.29 43.80
N LYS A 251 6.30 16.47 43.98
CA LYS A 251 6.82 17.56 44.81
C LYS A 251 6.57 17.26 46.29
N PHE A 252 7.54 17.60 47.15
CA PHE A 252 7.30 17.58 48.59
C PHE A 252 6.19 18.59 48.92
N PRO A 253 5.09 18.20 49.58
CA PRO A 253 3.91 19.03 49.72
C PRO A 253 4.07 20.05 50.86
N TRP A 254 5.07 20.93 50.76
CA TRP A 254 5.11 22.11 51.61
C TRP A 254 3.91 22.99 51.28
N GLY A 255 3.01 23.14 52.26
CA GLY A 255 1.85 23.99 52.12
C GLY A 255 2.26 25.43 51.92
N LYS A 256 1.58 26.13 50.99
CA LYS A 256 1.87 27.54 50.70
C LYS A 256 1.84 28.44 51.95
N PHE A 257 1.02 28.10 52.94
CA PHE A 257 0.93 28.81 54.22
C PHE A 257 1.79 28.20 55.34
N SER A 258 2.28 26.96 55.19
CA SER A 258 3.17 26.37 56.20
C SER A 258 4.61 26.87 56.07
N ILE A 259 5.05 27.16 54.83
CA ILE A 259 6.33 27.83 54.59
C ILE A 259 6.10 28.99 53.63
N MET A 260 5.95 30.19 54.20
CA MET A 260 5.66 31.42 53.45
C MET A 260 6.91 31.97 52.76
N LEU A 261 7.20 31.48 51.54
CA LEU A 261 8.41 31.84 50.78
C LEU A 261 8.18 32.77 49.58
N GLY A 262 6.95 32.99 49.10
CA GLY A 262 6.76 33.97 48.02
C GLY A 262 5.50 33.94 47.15
N GLU A 263 4.56 33.02 47.33
CA GLU A 263 3.35 32.92 46.46
C GLU A 263 2.02 33.09 47.22
N THR A 264 2.04 33.63 48.44
CA THR A 264 0.82 33.83 49.25
C THR A 264 0.33 35.27 49.19
N THR A 265 -0.70 35.52 48.39
CA THR A 265 -1.47 36.76 48.43
C THR A 265 -2.44 36.73 49.61
N ILE A 266 -2.05 37.35 50.73
CA ILE A 266 -2.90 37.52 51.92
C ILE A 266 -3.33 38.98 51.98
N HIS A 267 -4.64 39.23 52.07
CA HIS A 267 -5.16 40.60 52.21
C HIS A 267 -4.61 41.24 53.49
N PRO A 268 -4.16 42.52 53.50
CA PRO A 268 -3.50 43.13 54.65
C PRO A 268 -4.29 43.05 55.97
N LEU A 269 -5.63 43.10 55.91
CA LEU A 269 -6.51 42.92 57.08
C LEU A 269 -6.32 41.58 57.80
N TYR A 270 -5.95 40.52 57.07
CA TYR A 270 -5.81 39.15 57.58
C TYR A 270 -4.35 38.76 57.80
N GLN A 271 -3.48 39.72 58.09
CA GLN A 271 -2.07 39.44 58.30
C GLN A 271 -1.87 38.52 59.52
N ILE A 272 -1.15 37.43 59.31
CA ILE A 272 -0.91 36.36 60.28
C ILE A 272 0.48 36.46 60.93
N ASP A 273 0.74 35.59 61.92
CA ASP A 273 2.05 35.37 62.56
C ASP A 273 2.71 36.60 63.20
N GLY A 274 1.88 37.53 63.68
CA GLY A 274 2.30 38.73 64.41
C GLY A 274 2.12 38.67 65.94
N PHE A 275 2.03 37.48 66.55
CA PHE A 275 1.62 37.32 67.97
C PHE A 275 2.47 38.09 68.97
N TYR A 276 3.75 38.27 68.68
CA TYR A 276 4.68 39.09 69.50
C TYR A 276 4.98 40.46 68.87
N LYS A 277 4.17 40.90 67.90
CA LYS A 277 4.29 42.16 67.16
C LYS A 277 2.90 42.83 67.08
N HIS A 278 2.40 43.07 65.87
CA HIS A 278 1.16 43.81 65.62
C HIS A 278 -0.12 43.05 66.01
N ASN A 279 -0.07 41.72 66.16
CA ASN A 279 -1.23 40.92 66.59
C ASN A 279 -1.20 40.59 68.10
N MET A 280 -0.25 41.14 68.86
CA MET A 280 -0.21 40.98 70.33
C MET A 280 -1.39 41.69 71.01
N TYR A 281 -1.85 42.77 70.39
CA TYR A 281 -3.02 43.55 70.78
C TYR A 281 -3.99 43.58 69.60
N PRO A 282 -4.81 42.54 69.43
CA PRO A 282 -5.87 42.58 68.43
C PRO A 282 -6.84 43.73 68.77
N PRO A 283 -7.49 44.33 67.75
CA PRO A 283 -8.51 45.35 67.95
C PRO A 283 -9.71 44.84 68.77
#